data_AF-Q8EC68-F1
#
_entry.id   AF-Q8EC68-F1
#
_cell.length_a   1.000
_cell.length_b   1.000
_cell.length_c   1.000
_cell.angle_alpha   90.00
_cell.angle_beta   90.00
_cell.angle_gamma   90.00
#
_symmetry.space_group_name_H-M   'P 1'
#
loop_
_entity.id
_entity.type
_entity.pdbx_description
1 polymer ?
#
loop_
_entity_poly.entity_id
_entity_poly.type
_entity_poly.pdbx_seq_one_letter_code
_entity_poly.pdbx_strand_id
1 'polypeptide(L)'
;MAKPLHSRVNINPSIVCIGLMPLLSYSVFAAEPRQEYKPFKVSVSQISTQSANVANGETELQRDSLLLNAGVTMPLSKQWSVGMRLGYDRLDYDWRNIRLTGANNTAALFSDAGASWENIDRYRASVSVNYRMDKHWSFMFSPQIQYAYADTASASNAQSYGVVASAMYAFESGNMLGVGVAYLNDIDEVRTLPYLAVSWQINDRWRLANPFQAGFSGPAGLELSYQFNPAWNVGLGNSRRTERFLIADDETVVETNEWVSYLRAGWRVTPAIALNLYAGYYFNGELEVTDEAALDLDNQGAAALDLEFRF
;
A
#
# COMPACT_ATOMS: atom_id res chain seq x y z
N MET A 1 -2.92 -47.60 -68.71
CA MET A 1 -1.64 -46.88 -68.96
C MET A 1 -0.96 -46.64 -67.62
N ALA A 2 0.34 -46.74 -67.41
CA ALA A 2 1.43 -47.51 -67.97
C ALA A 2 2.63 -47.17 -67.05
N LYS A 3 3.15 -48.19 -66.36
CA LYS A 3 4.49 -48.45 -65.77
C LYS A 3 5.46 -47.34 -65.25
N PRO A 4 6.32 -47.70 -64.28
CA PRO A 4 7.21 -46.83 -63.47
C PRO A 4 8.68 -46.82 -63.94
N LEU A 5 9.55 -46.02 -63.31
CA LEU A 5 11.03 -46.16 -63.27
C LEU A 5 11.58 -45.56 -61.96
N HIS A 6 12.18 -46.35 -61.06
CA HIS A 6 13.63 -46.62 -60.90
C HIS A 6 14.41 -45.38 -60.38
N SER A 7 15.28 -45.45 -59.36
CA SER A 7 16.29 -46.49 -59.10
C SER A 7 16.64 -46.67 -57.61
N ARG A 8 16.98 -47.91 -57.27
CA ARG A 8 17.64 -48.36 -56.03
C ARG A 8 19.13 -48.00 -56.04
N VAL A 9 19.73 -47.76 -54.88
CA VAL A 9 20.98 -48.44 -54.46
C VAL A 9 20.92 -48.67 -52.95
N ASN A 10 21.22 -49.91 -52.58
CA ASN A 10 21.28 -50.46 -51.23
C ASN A 10 22.71 -51.00 -51.07
N ILE A 11 23.44 -50.62 -50.02
CA ILE A 11 24.63 -51.37 -49.56
C ILE A 11 24.59 -51.42 -48.03
N ASN A 12 24.81 -52.64 -47.56
CA ASN A 12 24.39 -53.22 -46.28
C ASN A 12 25.62 -53.32 -45.32
N PRO A 13 25.56 -54.00 -44.16
CA PRO A 13 26.02 -53.50 -42.88
C PRO A 13 27.39 -54.07 -42.46
N SER A 14 27.98 -53.52 -41.39
CA SER A 14 29.01 -54.23 -40.62
C SER A 14 28.98 -53.80 -39.15
N ILE A 15 28.71 -54.81 -38.32
CA ILE A 15 28.80 -54.89 -36.86
C ILE A 15 30.28 -54.86 -36.46
N VAL A 16 30.67 -54.21 -35.35
CA VAL A 16 31.59 -54.75 -34.30
C VAL A 16 31.54 -53.90 -33.02
N CYS A 17 31.14 -54.58 -31.94
CA CYS A 17 31.51 -54.58 -30.52
C CYS A 17 31.97 -53.34 -29.71
N ILE A 18 31.23 -53.11 -28.62
CA ILE A 18 31.59 -53.06 -27.18
C ILE A 18 32.77 -52.16 -26.75
N GLY A 19 32.42 -51.11 -25.99
CA GLY A 19 33.26 -50.49 -24.96
C GLY A 19 32.40 -50.05 -23.77
N LEU A 20 32.68 -50.59 -22.59
CA LEU A 20 32.03 -50.29 -21.31
C LEU A 20 32.81 -49.20 -20.54
N MET A 21 32.07 -48.36 -19.79
CA MET A 21 32.46 -47.47 -18.67
C MET A 21 33.12 -46.09 -18.96
N PRO A 22 33.01 -45.08 -18.06
CA PRO A 22 32.18 -44.91 -16.86
C PRO A 22 31.36 -43.59 -16.80
N LEU A 23 30.59 -43.47 -15.72
CA LEU A 23 29.85 -42.31 -15.21
C LEU A 23 30.57 -40.96 -15.33
N LEU A 24 29.87 -39.97 -15.92
CA LEU A 24 29.91 -38.58 -15.49
C LEU A 24 28.47 -38.07 -15.49
N SER A 25 27.76 -38.38 -14.41
CA SER A 25 26.59 -37.62 -14.00
C SER A 25 27.04 -36.19 -13.75
N TYR A 26 26.90 -35.32 -14.74
CA TYR A 26 26.85 -33.90 -14.49
C TYR A 26 25.57 -33.67 -13.67
N SER A 27 25.72 -33.63 -12.35
CA SER A 27 24.85 -32.83 -11.52
C SER A 27 25.03 -31.39 -12.00
N VAL A 28 24.22 -31.01 -12.98
CA VAL A 28 23.84 -29.62 -13.15
C VAL A 28 23.22 -29.27 -11.81
N PHE A 29 23.98 -28.59 -10.95
CA PHE A 29 23.37 -27.75 -9.94
C PHE A 29 22.44 -26.85 -10.72
N ALA A 30 21.15 -27.15 -10.68
CA ALA A 30 20.13 -26.20 -11.03
C ALA A 30 20.42 -25.03 -10.11
N ALA A 31 21.07 -23.99 -10.64
CA ALA A 31 21.09 -22.70 -9.99
C ALA A 31 19.62 -22.43 -9.67
N GLU A 32 19.30 -22.26 -8.38
CA GLU A 32 17.98 -21.77 -8.01
C GLU A 32 17.69 -20.60 -8.95
N PRO A 33 16.53 -20.60 -9.65
CA PRO A 33 16.24 -19.56 -10.60
C PRO A 33 16.45 -18.24 -9.87
N ARG A 34 17.47 -17.48 -10.28
CA ARG A 34 17.78 -16.17 -9.69
C ARG A 34 16.47 -15.43 -9.72
N GLN A 35 15.89 -15.21 -8.55
CA GLN A 35 14.63 -14.50 -8.43
C GLN A 35 14.85 -13.19 -9.16
N GLU A 36 14.16 -13.03 -10.28
CA GLU A 36 14.36 -11.89 -11.17
C GLU A 36 14.09 -10.65 -10.33
N TYR A 37 15.14 -9.88 -10.12
CA TYR A 37 15.07 -8.72 -9.25
C TYR A 37 14.29 -7.64 -9.98
N LYS A 38 13.07 -7.38 -9.51
CA LYS A 38 12.13 -6.41 -10.07
C LYS A 38 12.07 -5.19 -9.16
N PRO A 39 12.94 -4.19 -9.38
CA PRO A 39 13.08 -3.07 -8.47
C PRO A 39 11.88 -2.12 -8.54
N PHE A 40 11.14 -2.12 -9.65
CA PHE A 40 10.04 -1.20 -9.88
C PHE A 40 8.71 -1.81 -9.49
N LYS A 41 7.86 -0.98 -8.88
CA LYS A 41 6.49 -1.31 -8.53
C LYS A 41 5.58 -0.16 -8.95
N VAL A 42 4.46 -0.49 -9.58
CA VAL A 42 3.35 0.43 -9.83
C VAL A 42 2.09 -0.18 -9.24
N SER A 43 1.25 0.61 -8.59
CA SER A 43 -0.06 0.16 -8.14
C SER A 43 -1.15 1.18 -8.41
N VAL A 44 -2.36 0.66 -8.67
CA VAL A 44 -3.60 1.41 -8.82
C VAL A 44 -4.60 0.81 -7.86
N SER A 45 -5.18 1.64 -6.99
CA SER A 45 -6.17 1.19 -6.03
C SER A 45 -7.43 2.06 -6.08
N GLN A 46 -8.59 1.43 -6.06
CA GLN A 46 -9.89 2.10 -5.91
C GLN A 46 -10.47 1.74 -4.55
N ILE A 47 -10.92 2.73 -3.79
CA ILE A 47 -11.59 2.56 -2.50
C ILE A 47 -12.95 3.24 -2.59
N SER A 48 -13.97 2.62 -2.03
CA SER A 48 -15.31 3.20 -1.92
C SER A 48 -15.92 2.85 -0.57
N THR A 49 -16.64 3.79 0.02
CA THR A 49 -17.31 3.61 1.31
C THR A 49 -18.81 3.60 1.14
N GLN A 50 -19.50 2.98 2.10
CA GLN A 50 -20.89 3.31 2.36
C GLN A 50 -20.98 4.77 2.84
N SER A 51 -22.18 5.31 2.80
CA SER A 51 -22.44 6.63 3.37
C SER A 51 -22.49 6.54 4.90
N ALA A 52 -21.86 7.49 5.57
CA ALA A 52 -21.94 7.70 7.01
C ALA A 52 -22.69 8.99 7.30
N ASN A 53 -23.50 9.00 8.36
CA ASN A 53 -24.00 10.26 8.88
C ASN A 53 -22.89 11.00 9.62
N VAL A 54 -22.98 12.33 9.60
CA VAL A 54 -22.06 13.24 10.27
C VAL A 54 -22.78 13.94 11.42
N ALA A 55 -22.08 14.09 12.55
CA ALA A 55 -22.56 14.77 13.76
C ALA A 55 -23.87 14.19 14.34
N ASN A 56 -24.11 12.89 14.16
CA ASN A 56 -25.35 12.19 14.54
C ASN A 56 -26.61 12.81 13.91
N GLY A 57 -26.46 13.48 12.76
CA GLY A 57 -27.52 14.20 12.05
C GLY A 57 -28.04 13.47 10.82
N GLU A 58 -28.69 14.23 9.94
CA GLU A 58 -29.16 13.76 8.63
C GLU A 58 -28.15 14.01 7.50
N THR A 59 -27.06 14.75 7.78
CA THR A 59 -25.98 14.99 6.81
C THR A 59 -25.24 13.70 6.55
N GLU A 60 -25.20 13.26 5.30
CA GLU A 60 -24.52 12.05 4.85
C GLU A 60 -23.24 12.41 4.10
N LEU A 61 -22.18 11.63 4.32
CA LEU A 61 -20.94 11.66 3.57
C LEU A 61 -20.63 10.28 2.99
N GLN A 62 -20.39 10.22 1.69
CA GLN A 62 -19.78 9.06 1.03
C GLN A 62 -18.40 9.44 0.48
N ARG A 63 -17.46 8.49 0.53
CA ARG A 63 -16.09 8.72 0.08
C ARG A 63 -15.68 7.70 -0.98
N ASP A 64 -15.13 8.21 -2.07
CA ASP A 64 -14.52 7.43 -3.13
C ASP A 64 -13.07 7.89 -3.31
N SER A 65 -12.16 6.97 -3.62
CA SER A 65 -10.74 7.31 -3.75
C SER A 65 -10.05 6.47 -4.81
N LEU A 66 -9.27 7.13 -5.66
CA LEU A 66 -8.36 6.51 -6.61
C LEU A 66 -6.92 6.82 -6.19
N LEU A 67 -6.11 5.79 -5.98
CA LEU A 67 -4.74 5.90 -5.51
C LEU A 67 -3.78 5.33 -6.55
N LEU A 68 -2.86 6.15 -7.01
CA LEU A 68 -1.79 5.78 -7.93
C LEU A 68 -0.46 5.85 -7.19
N ASN A 69 0.33 4.78 -7.25
CA ASN A 69 1.66 4.77 -6.63
C ASN A 69 2.68 4.17 -7.58
N ALA A 70 3.85 4.79 -7.66
CA ALA A 70 5.02 4.27 -8.35
C ALA A 70 6.19 4.26 -7.38
N GLY A 71 7.01 3.21 -7.40
CA GLY A 71 8.14 3.12 -6.52
C GLY A 71 9.27 2.30 -7.10
N VAL A 72 10.47 2.61 -6.64
CA VAL A 72 11.67 1.84 -6.91
C VAL A 72 12.40 1.60 -5.60
N THR A 73 12.94 0.41 -5.40
CA THR A 73 13.89 0.13 -4.32
C THR A 73 15.12 -0.49 -4.95
N MET A 74 16.32 -0.11 -4.53
CA MET A 74 17.60 -0.57 -5.05
C MET A 74 18.55 -0.95 -3.90
N PRO A 75 19.07 -2.19 -3.82
CA PRO A 75 20.16 -2.53 -2.91
C PRO A 75 21.44 -1.90 -3.45
N LEU A 76 22.07 -1.04 -2.66
CA LEU A 76 23.39 -0.49 -2.97
C LEU A 76 24.49 -1.45 -2.51
N SER A 77 24.23 -2.19 -1.43
CA SER A 77 25.11 -3.23 -0.89
C SER A 77 24.32 -4.24 -0.05
N LYS A 78 25.02 -5.15 0.64
CA LYS A 78 24.39 -6.04 1.64
C LYS A 78 23.84 -5.29 2.87
N GLN A 79 24.37 -4.09 3.14
CA GLN A 79 24.00 -3.27 4.30
C GLN A 79 23.04 -2.15 3.95
N TRP A 80 23.04 -1.67 2.70
CA TRP A 80 22.33 -0.44 2.32
C TRP A 80 21.35 -0.71 1.18
N SER A 81 20.12 -0.23 1.33
CA SER A 81 19.19 -0.06 0.20
C SER A 81 18.56 1.32 0.23
N VAL A 82 18.27 1.84 -0.96
CA VAL A 82 17.58 3.12 -1.14
C VAL A 82 16.29 2.88 -1.90
N GLY A 83 15.23 3.56 -1.52
CA GLY A 83 13.97 3.56 -2.22
C GLY A 83 13.50 4.96 -2.55
N MET A 84 12.68 5.07 -3.58
CA MET A 84 11.93 6.27 -3.92
C MET A 84 10.49 5.85 -4.19
N ARG A 85 9.53 6.67 -3.77
CA ARG A 85 8.11 6.47 -4.04
C ARG A 85 7.48 7.80 -4.44
N LEU A 86 6.64 7.75 -5.46
CA LEU A 86 5.77 8.82 -5.90
C LEU A 86 4.32 8.33 -5.82
N GLY A 87 3.41 9.22 -5.47
CA GLY A 87 1.99 8.90 -5.43
C GLY A 87 1.14 10.08 -5.86
N TYR A 88 0.00 9.77 -6.44
CA TYR A 88 -1.09 10.70 -6.71
C TYR A 88 -2.38 10.02 -6.29
N ASP A 89 -3.18 10.69 -5.46
CA ASP A 89 -4.53 10.25 -5.16
C ASP A 89 -5.52 11.33 -5.55
N ARG A 90 -6.67 10.87 -6.02
CA ARG A 90 -7.88 11.67 -6.12
C ARG A 90 -8.86 11.15 -5.09
N LEU A 91 -9.33 12.03 -4.21
CA LEU A 91 -10.31 11.71 -3.18
C LEU A 91 -11.57 12.51 -3.46
N ASP A 92 -12.69 11.82 -3.62
CA ASP A 92 -13.99 12.42 -3.92
C ASP A 92 -14.91 12.23 -2.69
N TYR A 93 -15.50 13.32 -2.21
CA TYR A 93 -16.38 13.41 -1.05
C TYR A 93 -17.77 13.85 -1.51
N ASP A 94 -18.72 12.92 -1.49
CA ASP A 94 -20.12 13.17 -1.88
C ASP A 94 -20.96 13.46 -0.63
N TRP A 95 -21.39 14.71 -0.51
CA TRP A 95 -22.20 15.22 0.59
C TRP A 95 -23.68 15.25 0.21
N ARG A 96 -24.53 14.66 1.05
CA ARG A 96 -25.98 14.61 0.83
C ARG A 96 -26.74 15.01 2.09
N ASN A 97 -27.99 15.43 1.91
CA ASN A 97 -28.91 15.77 3.01
C ASN A 97 -28.31 16.76 4.03
N ILE A 98 -27.47 17.71 3.55
CA ILE A 98 -26.70 18.63 4.40
C ILE A 98 -27.62 19.41 5.32
N ARG A 99 -27.56 19.09 6.62
CA ARG A 99 -28.35 19.68 7.71
C ARG A 99 -27.51 19.74 8.98
N LEU A 100 -26.62 20.71 9.04
CA LEU A 100 -25.88 21.04 10.25
C LEU A 100 -26.53 22.24 10.94
N THR A 101 -26.99 22.05 12.18
CA THR A 101 -27.62 23.12 12.97
C THR A 101 -27.09 23.10 14.41
N GLY A 102 -27.10 24.26 15.07
CA GLY A 102 -26.70 24.38 16.48
C GLY A 102 -25.18 24.33 16.70
N ALA A 103 -24.73 23.69 17.78
CA ALA A 103 -23.30 23.59 18.15
C ALA A 103 -22.45 22.74 17.17
N ASN A 104 -23.10 22.06 16.22
CA ASN A 104 -22.47 21.26 15.16
C ASN A 104 -22.44 22.04 13.82
N ASN A 105 -22.67 23.35 13.84
CA ASN A 105 -22.64 24.20 12.65
C ASN A 105 -21.20 24.47 12.22
N THR A 106 -20.72 23.69 11.26
CA THR A 106 -19.45 23.92 10.58
C THR A 106 -19.70 24.76 9.33
N ALA A 107 -19.96 26.05 9.54
CA ALA A 107 -20.26 26.98 8.45
C ALA A 107 -19.11 27.08 7.44
N ALA A 108 -17.89 26.66 7.83
CA ALA A 108 -16.75 26.52 6.92
C ALA A 108 -16.85 25.32 5.96
N LEU A 109 -17.60 24.25 6.28
CA LEU A 109 -17.76 23.09 5.40
C LEU A 109 -18.77 23.34 4.26
N PHE A 110 -19.78 24.17 4.49
CA PHE A 110 -20.92 24.32 3.58
C PHE A 110 -21.20 25.80 3.31
N SER A 111 -21.27 26.16 2.03
CA SER A 111 -21.75 27.48 1.59
C SER A 111 -23.28 27.49 1.49
N ASP A 112 -23.88 28.67 1.32
CA ASP A 112 -25.31 28.83 1.00
C ASP A 112 -25.74 28.06 -0.28
N ALA A 113 -24.77 27.62 -1.10
CA ALA A 113 -24.98 26.85 -2.33
C ALA A 113 -24.76 25.32 -2.19
N GLY A 114 -24.34 24.81 -1.03
CA GLY A 114 -24.04 23.38 -0.80
C GLY A 114 -22.62 23.13 -0.26
N ALA A 115 -22.09 21.93 -0.43
CA ALA A 115 -20.71 21.58 -0.05
C ALA A 115 -19.72 22.53 -0.72
N SER A 116 -18.80 23.08 0.08
CA SER A 116 -17.79 24.02 -0.42
C SER A 116 -16.55 23.32 -0.97
N TRP A 117 -16.45 22.00 -0.80
CA TRP A 117 -15.36 21.15 -1.28
C TRP A 117 -15.87 19.72 -1.49
N GLU A 118 -15.34 19.06 -2.51
CA GLU A 118 -15.73 17.69 -2.87
C GLU A 118 -14.56 16.89 -3.43
N ASN A 119 -13.67 17.52 -4.21
CA ASN A 119 -12.58 16.83 -4.89
C ASN A 119 -11.24 17.26 -4.28
N ILE A 120 -10.47 16.31 -3.78
CA ILE A 120 -9.14 16.54 -3.20
C ILE A 120 -8.08 15.88 -4.06
N ASP A 121 -7.10 16.66 -4.50
CA ASP A 121 -5.90 16.16 -5.16
C ASP A 121 -4.77 16.02 -4.13
N ARG A 122 -4.16 14.83 -4.06
CA ARG A 122 -3.06 14.54 -3.13
C ARG A 122 -1.84 14.00 -3.86
N TYR A 123 -0.75 14.76 -3.83
CA TYR A 123 0.55 14.36 -4.37
C TYR A 123 1.50 13.96 -3.25
N ARG A 124 2.24 12.87 -3.41
CA ARG A 124 3.21 12.40 -2.41
C ARG A 124 4.53 12.04 -3.06
N ALA A 125 5.62 12.34 -2.36
CA ALA A 125 6.94 11.85 -2.69
C ALA A 125 7.69 11.44 -1.43
N SER A 126 8.40 10.31 -1.47
CA SER A 126 9.29 9.89 -0.39
C SER A 126 10.56 9.24 -0.91
N VAL A 127 11.63 9.40 -0.13
CA VAL A 127 12.89 8.70 -0.31
C VAL A 127 13.10 7.88 0.94
N SER A 128 13.52 6.63 0.82
CA SER A 128 13.83 5.78 1.96
C SER A 128 15.26 5.27 1.90
N VAL A 129 15.90 5.18 3.05
CA VAL A 129 17.19 4.54 3.24
C VAL A 129 17.01 3.47 4.29
N ASN A 130 17.40 2.24 3.96
CA ASN A 130 17.45 1.15 4.91
C ASN A 130 18.91 0.77 5.15
N TYR A 131 19.27 0.69 6.42
CA TYR A 131 20.61 0.35 6.88
C TYR A 131 20.56 -0.88 7.78
N ARG A 132 21.21 -1.96 7.35
CA ARG A 132 21.47 -3.14 8.17
C ARG A 132 22.86 -2.99 8.78
N MET A 133 22.89 -2.67 10.07
CA MET A 133 24.13 -2.47 10.81
C MET A 133 24.88 -3.79 11.01
N ASP A 134 24.16 -4.83 11.44
CA ASP A 134 24.71 -6.18 11.64
C ASP A 134 23.63 -7.25 11.40
N LYS A 135 23.82 -8.47 11.92
CA LYS A 135 22.84 -9.56 11.77
C LYS A 135 21.56 -9.36 12.56
N HIS A 136 21.55 -8.49 13.57
CA HIS A 136 20.42 -8.21 14.43
C HIS A 136 19.80 -6.84 14.13
N TRP A 137 20.59 -5.79 13.96
CA TRP A 137 20.04 -4.44 13.87
C TRP A 137 19.84 -3.95 12.44
N SER A 138 18.62 -3.46 12.18
CA SER A 138 18.28 -2.74 10.96
C SER A 138 17.52 -1.46 11.28
N PHE A 139 17.75 -0.45 10.46
CA PHE A 139 17.20 0.88 10.60
C PHE A 139 16.57 1.32 9.29
N MET A 140 15.49 2.07 9.38
CA MET A 140 14.84 2.70 8.24
C MET A 140 14.70 4.20 8.53
N PHE A 141 14.97 5.00 7.50
CA PHE A 141 14.77 6.45 7.52
C PHE A 141 14.13 6.86 6.21
N SER A 142 12.95 7.46 6.26
CA SER A 142 12.13 7.77 5.09
C SER A 142 11.53 9.17 5.18
N PRO A 143 12.27 10.22 4.77
CA PRO A 143 11.69 11.54 4.58
C PRO A 143 10.64 11.53 3.48
N GLN A 144 9.62 12.38 3.65
CA GLN A 144 8.51 12.51 2.73
C GLN A 144 7.98 13.94 2.67
N ILE A 145 7.37 14.26 1.54
CA ILE A 145 6.66 15.50 1.26
C ILE A 145 5.31 15.15 0.64
N GLN A 146 4.30 15.95 0.94
CA GLN A 146 2.96 15.81 0.40
C GLN A 146 2.36 17.18 0.10
N TYR A 147 1.46 17.21 -0.88
CA TYR A 147 0.53 18.30 -1.11
C TYR A 147 -0.87 17.71 -1.11
N ALA A 148 -1.83 18.29 -0.39
CA ALA A 148 -3.21 17.79 -0.33
C ALA A 148 -4.21 18.95 -0.24
N TYR A 149 -4.96 19.20 -1.31
CA TYR A 149 -5.83 20.37 -1.42
C TYR A 149 -7.10 20.08 -2.22
N ALA A 150 -8.17 20.80 -1.89
CA ALA A 150 -9.37 20.89 -2.69
C ALA A 150 -9.18 21.77 -3.92
N ASP A 151 -10.02 21.62 -4.94
CA ASP A 151 -10.08 22.49 -6.11
C ASP A 151 -10.39 23.97 -5.78
N THR A 152 -10.91 24.23 -4.58
CA THR A 152 -11.16 25.55 -4.01
C THR A 152 -9.95 26.20 -3.31
N ALA A 153 -8.84 25.47 -3.17
CA ALA A 153 -7.63 25.92 -2.49
C ALA A 153 -6.38 25.87 -3.38
N SER A 154 -5.40 26.70 -3.06
CA SER A 154 -4.12 26.74 -3.74
C SER A 154 -3.16 25.68 -3.19
N ALA A 155 -2.58 24.91 -4.11
CA ALA A 155 -1.55 23.91 -3.79
C ALA A 155 -0.35 24.48 -3.02
N SER A 156 -0.04 25.78 -3.15
CA SER A 156 1.12 26.41 -2.51
C SER A 156 1.06 26.44 -0.98
N ASN A 157 -0.15 26.42 -0.41
CA ASN A 157 -0.38 26.46 1.03
C ASN A 157 -0.70 25.07 1.60
N ALA A 158 -0.79 24.06 0.73
CA ALA A 158 -1.25 22.72 1.07
C ALA A 158 -0.12 21.72 1.32
N GLN A 159 1.10 22.22 1.54
CA GLN A 159 2.28 21.40 1.70
C GLN A 159 2.36 20.82 3.11
N SER A 160 2.66 19.53 3.21
CA SER A 160 3.18 18.91 4.42
C SER A 160 4.48 18.17 4.16
N TYR A 161 5.28 18.00 5.20
CA TYR A 161 6.50 17.20 5.13
C TYR A 161 6.73 16.45 6.42
N GLY A 162 7.47 15.36 6.35
CA GLY A 162 7.71 14.54 7.51
C GLY A 162 8.79 13.51 7.29
N VAL A 163 8.98 12.68 8.31
CA VAL A 163 9.90 11.57 8.29
C VAL A 163 9.32 10.40 9.06
N VAL A 164 9.42 9.22 8.46
CA VAL A 164 9.17 7.95 9.14
C VAL A 164 10.51 7.28 9.39
N ALA A 165 10.77 6.89 10.64
CA ALA A 165 11.99 6.20 11.00
C ALA A 165 11.68 4.99 11.88
N SER A 166 12.51 3.95 11.80
CA SER A 166 12.40 2.80 12.69
C SER A 166 13.74 2.13 12.97
N ALA A 167 13.78 1.42 14.10
CA ALA A 167 14.83 0.50 14.46
C ALA A 167 14.20 -0.88 14.74
N MET A 168 14.72 -1.92 14.10
CA MET A 168 14.24 -3.29 14.24
C MET A 168 15.39 -4.21 14.65
N TYR A 169 15.11 -5.08 15.63
CA TYR A 169 15.97 -6.15 16.08
C TYR A 169 15.52 -7.47 15.46
N ALA A 170 16.43 -8.16 14.78
CA ALA A 170 16.25 -9.47 14.20
C ALA A 170 16.71 -10.55 15.19
N PHE A 171 15.82 -11.48 15.48
CA PHE A 171 16.10 -12.66 16.28
C PHE A 171 16.78 -13.74 15.42
N GLU A 172 17.39 -14.74 16.04
CA GLU A 172 18.02 -15.87 15.33
C GLU A 172 17.03 -16.64 14.43
N SER A 173 15.72 -16.54 14.68
CA SER A 173 14.67 -17.07 13.81
C SER A 173 14.48 -16.29 12.50
N GLY A 174 15.11 -15.13 12.35
CA GLY A 174 14.88 -14.18 11.26
C GLY A 174 13.66 -13.26 11.47
N ASN A 175 12.86 -13.50 12.51
CA ASN A 175 11.77 -12.60 12.89
C ASN A 175 12.35 -11.27 13.38
N MET A 176 11.62 -10.18 13.14
CA MET A 176 12.05 -8.84 13.51
C MET A 176 10.96 -8.10 14.29
N LEU A 177 11.36 -7.43 15.37
CA LEU A 177 10.51 -6.55 16.16
C LEU A 177 11.27 -5.26 16.45
N GLY A 178 10.55 -4.16 16.48
CA GLY A 178 11.13 -2.85 16.64
C GLY A 178 10.12 -1.78 16.97
N VAL A 179 10.63 -0.57 17.06
CA VAL A 179 9.83 0.63 17.24
C VAL A 179 10.14 1.60 16.12
N GLY A 180 9.15 2.38 15.74
CA GLY A 180 9.32 3.48 14.82
C GLY A 180 8.55 4.70 15.28
N VAL A 181 8.82 5.80 14.59
CA VAL A 181 8.16 7.08 14.80
C VAL A 181 7.89 7.69 13.43
N ALA A 182 6.69 8.23 13.26
CA ALA A 182 6.35 9.13 12.18
C ALA A 182 6.26 10.54 12.76
N TYR A 183 7.14 11.43 12.31
CA TYR A 183 7.05 12.86 12.56
C TYR A 183 6.49 13.52 11.31
N LEU A 184 5.38 14.23 11.45
CA LEU A 184 4.67 14.91 10.36
C LEU A 184 4.50 16.36 10.75
N ASN A 185 5.11 17.26 9.98
CA ASN A 185 4.75 18.67 9.99
C ASN A 185 3.67 18.84 8.91
N ASP A 186 2.42 18.70 9.34
CA ASP A 186 1.24 18.82 8.49
C ASP A 186 0.78 20.27 8.39
N ILE A 187 -0.25 20.49 7.59
CA ILE A 187 -0.84 21.81 7.41
C ILE A 187 -1.40 22.26 8.77
N ASP A 188 -0.84 23.32 9.32
CA ASP A 188 -1.18 23.96 10.60
C ASP A 188 -0.95 23.11 11.88
N GLU A 189 -0.41 21.89 11.78
CA GLU A 189 -0.17 21.06 12.97
C GLU A 189 1.03 20.12 12.85
N VAL A 190 1.77 19.96 13.95
CA VAL A 190 2.87 18.99 14.07
C VAL A 190 2.42 17.76 14.84
N ARG A 191 2.62 16.57 14.27
CA ARG A 191 2.24 15.29 14.85
C ARG A 191 3.42 14.34 14.95
N THR A 192 3.50 13.64 16.09
CA THR A 192 4.52 12.62 16.32
C THR A 192 3.85 11.34 16.79
N LEU A 193 3.87 10.32 15.94
CA LEU A 193 3.17 9.06 16.15
C LEU A 193 4.18 7.92 16.31
N PRO A 194 4.35 7.35 17.52
CA PRO A 194 5.10 6.11 17.67
C PRO A 194 4.31 4.96 17.05
N TYR A 195 5.02 3.98 16.50
CA TYR A 195 4.40 2.76 16.00
C TYR A 195 5.28 1.54 16.27
N LEU A 196 4.64 0.37 16.32
CA LEU A 196 5.34 -0.90 16.45
C LEU A 196 5.78 -1.39 15.07
N ALA A 197 7.08 -1.62 14.90
CA ALA A 197 7.61 -2.19 13.67
C ALA A 197 7.70 -3.72 13.80
N VAL A 198 6.95 -4.45 12.96
CA VAL A 198 6.80 -5.90 13.07
C VAL A 198 7.05 -6.58 11.72
N SER A 199 7.88 -7.61 11.73
CA SER A 199 7.94 -8.60 10.66
C SER A 199 8.15 -9.98 11.28
N TRP A 200 7.05 -10.68 11.54
CA TRP A 200 7.05 -11.91 12.33
C TRP A 200 6.43 -13.07 11.54
N GLN A 201 7.28 -14.02 11.14
CA GLN A 201 6.83 -15.29 10.58
C GLN A 201 6.50 -16.23 11.75
N ILE A 202 5.21 -16.56 11.89
CA ILE A 202 4.73 -17.43 12.97
C ILE A 202 4.99 -18.90 12.60
N ASN A 203 4.74 -19.27 11.35
CA ASN A 203 5.05 -20.56 10.74
C ASN A 203 5.03 -20.41 9.21
N ASP A 204 5.17 -21.49 8.44
CA ASP A 204 5.26 -21.45 6.97
C ASP A 204 4.08 -20.76 6.26
N ARG A 205 2.93 -20.57 6.94
CA ARG A 205 1.72 -19.98 6.35
C ARG A 205 1.29 -18.68 7.02
N TRP A 206 1.55 -18.50 8.30
CA TRP A 206 1.09 -17.35 9.07
C TRP A 206 2.19 -16.30 9.27
N ARG A 207 1.87 -15.04 8.97
CA ARG A 207 2.77 -13.91 9.14
C ARG A 207 2.05 -12.68 9.69
N LEU A 208 2.62 -12.08 10.73
CA LEU A 208 2.21 -10.78 11.25
C LEU A 208 3.20 -9.71 10.78
N ALA A 209 2.71 -8.61 10.19
CA ALA A 209 3.57 -7.52 9.73
C ALA A 209 2.83 -6.18 9.69
N ASN A 210 3.58 -5.07 9.61
CA ASN A 210 2.98 -3.80 9.20
C ASN A 210 2.60 -3.86 7.70
N PRO A 211 1.35 -3.56 7.34
CA PRO A 211 0.93 -3.54 5.95
C PRO A 211 1.41 -2.24 5.28
N PHE A 212 2.20 -2.36 4.21
CA PHE A 212 2.70 -1.23 3.41
C PHE A 212 2.03 -1.13 2.04
N GLN A 213 0.91 -1.83 1.83
CA GLN A 213 0.18 -1.79 0.55
C GLN A 213 -0.73 -0.57 0.49
N ALA A 214 -1.09 -0.16 -0.73
CA ALA A 214 -2.08 0.87 -0.94
C ALA A 214 -3.48 0.33 -0.57
N GLY A 215 -4.37 1.18 -0.06
CA GLY A 215 -5.71 0.79 0.39
C GLY A 215 -6.02 1.24 1.83
N PHE A 216 -6.61 0.34 2.61
CA PHE A 216 -6.98 0.56 4.02
C PHE A 216 -5.79 0.59 5.00
N SER A 217 -4.60 0.23 4.56
CA SER A 217 -3.40 0.14 5.41
C SER A 217 -2.64 1.46 5.53
N GLY A 218 -2.35 1.87 6.77
CA GLY A 218 -1.35 2.89 7.11
C GLY A 218 -0.08 2.28 7.73
N PRO A 219 1.04 3.01 7.80
CA PRO A 219 2.32 2.50 8.30
C PRO A 219 2.28 2.03 9.77
N ALA A 220 1.34 2.52 10.56
CA ALA A 220 1.12 2.12 11.95
C ALA A 220 0.19 0.90 12.11
N GLY A 221 -0.40 0.40 11.03
CA GLY A 221 -1.30 -0.75 11.07
C GLY A 221 -0.56 -2.07 11.30
N LEU A 222 -1.33 -3.11 11.61
CA LEU A 222 -0.87 -4.49 11.69
C LEU A 222 -1.78 -5.39 10.86
N GLU A 223 -1.19 -6.36 10.17
CA GLU A 223 -1.91 -7.37 9.41
C GLU A 223 -1.40 -8.77 9.75
N LEU A 224 -2.32 -9.64 10.14
CA LEU A 224 -2.10 -11.07 10.21
C LEU A 224 -2.53 -11.70 8.88
N SER A 225 -1.59 -12.32 8.18
CA SER A 225 -1.80 -12.95 6.88
C SER A 225 -1.61 -14.46 6.92
N TYR A 226 -2.42 -15.16 6.13
CA TYR A 226 -2.36 -16.60 5.91
C TYR A 226 -2.14 -16.93 4.44
N GLN A 227 -1.06 -17.64 4.13
CA GLN A 227 -0.73 -18.12 2.80
C GLN A 227 -1.38 -19.50 2.57
N PHE A 228 -2.43 -19.57 1.75
CA PHE A 228 -3.09 -20.83 1.39
C PHE A 228 -2.21 -21.69 0.47
N ASN A 229 -1.66 -21.07 -0.56
CA ASN A 229 -0.78 -21.67 -1.57
C ASN A 229 0.07 -20.57 -2.21
N PRO A 230 1.06 -20.84 -3.09
CA PRO A 230 1.91 -19.81 -3.68
C PRO A 230 1.20 -18.71 -4.49
N ALA A 231 -0.08 -18.87 -4.85
CA ALA A 231 -0.85 -17.86 -5.58
C ALA A 231 -1.79 -17.05 -4.68
N TRP A 232 -2.32 -17.64 -3.60
CA TRP A 232 -3.39 -17.04 -2.79
C TRP A 232 -3.01 -16.86 -1.33
N ASN A 233 -3.30 -15.68 -0.79
CA ASN A 233 -3.26 -15.40 0.64
C ASN A 233 -4.49 -14.59 1.07
N VAL A 234 -4.79 -14.63 2.37
CA VAL A 234 -5.74 -13.71 3.01
C VAL A 234 -5.06 -12.96 4.13
N GLY A 235 -5.59 -11.78 4.46
CA GLY A 235 -5.15 -10.96 5.57
C GLY A 235 -6.32 -10.47 6.40
N LEU A 236 -6.12 -10.33 7.70
CA LEU A 236 -6.95 -9.55 8.61
C LEU A 236 -6.06 -8.46 9.19
N GLY A 237 -6.46 -7.21 9.03
CA GLY A 237 -5.68 -6.07 9.51
C GLY A 237 -6.51 -5.00 10.19
N ASN A 238 -5.81 -4.15 10.93
CA ASN A 238 -6.35 -2.96 11.56
C ASN A 238 -5.34 -1.82 11.45
N SER A 239 -5.83 -0.60 11.22
CA SER A 239 -5.01 0.61 11.12
C SER A 239 -5.77 1.80 11.66
N ARG A 240 -5.06 2.73 12.28
CA ARG A 240 -5.53 4.11 12.45
C ARG A 240 -5.18 4.91 11.20
N ARG A 241 -6.06 5.79 10.78
CA ARG A 241 -5.87 6.68 9.63
C ARG A 241 -6.15 8.11 10.06
N THR A 242 -5.30 8.99 9.58
CA THR A 242 -5.54 10.42 9.68
C THR A 242 -5.25 11.04 8.33
N GLU A 243 -6.22 11.75 7.78
CA GLU A 243 -6.11 12.45 6.52
C GLU A 243 -6.33 13.94 6.76
N ARG A 244 -5.44 14.77 6.20
CA ARG A 244 -5.54 16.23 6.27
C ARG A 244 -5.41 16.80 4.87
N PHE A 245 -6.23 17.78 4.55
CA PHE A 245 -6.16 18.52 3.30
C PHE A 245 -6.72 19.93 3.46
N LEU A 246 -6.18 20.85 2.67
CA LEU A 246 -6.59 22.25 2.65
C LEU A 246 -7.85 22.41 1.79
N ILE A 247 -8.89 23.08 2.29
CA ILE A 247 -10.12 23.36 1.53
C ILE A 247 -10.28 24.84 1.16
N ALA A 248 -9.56 25.75 1.81
CA ALA A 248 -9.52 27.16 1.44
C ALA A 248 -8.15 27.80 1.76
N ASP A 249 -7.81 28.91 1.08
CA ASP A 249 -6.48 29.56 1.15
C ASP A 249 -6.16 30.21 2.50
N ASP A 250 -7.15 30.37 3.38
CA ASP A 250 -7.06 30.93 4.73
C ASP A 250 -6.67 29.90 5.80
N GLU A 251 -5.97 28.82 5.38
CA GLU A 251 -5.55 27.73 6.26
C GLU A 251 -6.72 26.91 6.85
N THR A 252 -7.89 26.95 6.20
CA THR A 252 -8.99 26.03 6.53
C THR A 252 -8.64 24.61 6.09
N VAL A 253 -8.33 23.77 7.07
CA VAL A 253 -7.95 22.36 6.91
C VAL A 253 -9.08 21.48 7.38
N VAL A 254 -9.37 20.43 6.62
CA VAL A 254 -10.21 19.33 7.08
C VAL A 254 -9.30 18.19 7.53
N GLU A 255 -9.54 17.69 8.73
CA GLU A 255 -8.96 16.46 9.24
C GLU A 255 -10.03 15.38 9.36
N THR A 256 -9.73 14.17 8.88
CA THR A 256 -10.47 12.97 9.27
C THR A 256 -9.56 12.05 10.07
N ASN A 257 -10.04 11.57 11.22
CA ASN A 257 -9.33 10.61 12.06
C ASN A 257 -10.23 9.41 12.33
N GLU A 258 -9.79 8.20 12.00
CA GLU A 258 -10.62 7.00 12.10
C GLU A 258 -9.81 5.72 12.24
N TRP A 259 -10.45 4.68 12.76
CA TRP A 259 -9.92 3.33 12.71
C TRP A 259 -10.54 2.56 11.55
N VAL A 260 -9.76 1.68 10.93
CA VAL A 260 -10.25 0.75 9.92
C VAL A 260 -9.79 -0.67 10.24
N SER A 261 -10.74 -1.58 10.29
CA SER A 261 -10.49 -3.02 10.30
C SER A 261 -10.84 -3.57 8.92
N TYR A 262 -10.05 -4.52 8.42
CA TYR A 262 -10.26 -5.02 7.07
C TYR A 262 -9.88 -6.50 6.91
N LEU A 263 -10.58 -7.15 5.98
CA LEU A 263 -10.19 -8.43 5.39
C LEU A 263 -9.61 -8.18 3.99
N ARG A 264 -8.53 -8.88 3.66
CA ARG A 264 -7.86 -8.82 2.36
C ARG A 264 -7.82 -10.22 1.73
N ALA A 265 -8.14 -10.33 0.45
CA ALA A 265 -7.87 -11.50 -0.38
C ALA A 265 -6.85 -11.11 -1.45
N GLY A 266 -5.66 -11.71 -1.38
CA GLY A 266 -4.56 -11.45 -2.31
C GLY A 266 -4.34 -12.59 -3.29
N TRP A 267 -4.28 -12.27 -4.58
CA TRP A 267 -4.03 -13.19 -5.67
C TRP A 267 -2.83 -12.75 -6.50
N ARG A 268 -1.79 -13.58 -6.54
CA ARG A 268 -0.65 -13.45 -7.44
C ARG A 268 -1.02 -14.07 -8.79
N VAL A 269 -1.56 -13.24 -9.68
CA VAL A 269 -1.96 -13.63 -11.04
C VAL A 269 -0.75 -14.13 -11.83
N THR A 270 0.36 -13.40 -11.74
CA THR A 270 1.66 -13.78 -12.32
C THR A 270 2.78 -13.34 -11.36
N PRO A 271 4.06 -13.73 -11.58
CA PRO A 271 5.17 -13.16 -10.81
C PRO A 271 5.31 -11.63 -10.92
N ALA A 272 4.69 -11.01 -11.94
CA ALA A 272 4.71 -9.57 -12.17
C ALA A 272 3.42 -8.85 -11.75
N ILE A 273 2.31 -9.58 -11.55
CA ILE A 273 0.98 -8.99 -11.34
C ILE A 273 0.33 -9.60 -10.10
N ALA A 274 -0.10 -8.74 -9.18
CA ALA A 274 -0.91 -9.11 -8.03
C ALA A 274 -2.21 -8.29 -7.98
N LEU A 275 -3.27 -8.94 -7.52
CA LEU A 275 -4.58 -8.35 -7.26
C LEU A 275 -4.88 -8.50 -5.77
N ASN A 276 -5.35 -7.45 -5.13
CA ASN A 276 -5.87 -7.50 -3.78
C ASN A 276 -7.30 -6.96 -3.75
N LEU A 277 -8.21 -7.72 -3.15
CA LEU A 277 -9.57 -7.30 -2.85
C LEU A 277 -9.69 -7.09 -1.34
N TYR A 278 -10.37 -6.04 -0.92
CA TYR A 278 -10.57 -5.70 0.48
C TYR A 278 -12.04 -5.49 0.81
N ALA A 279 -12.42 -5.96 2.01
CA ALA A 279 -13.64 -5.56 2.69
C ALA A 279 -13.24 -4.88 4.01
N GLY A 280 -13.58 -3.60 4.14
CA GLY A 280 -13.22 -2.74 5.26
C GLY A 280 -14.41 -2.31 6.09
N TYR A 281 -14.14 -1.90 7.32
CA TYR A 281 -15.09 -1.28 8.22
C TYR A 281 -14.39 -0.14 8.97
N TYR A 282 -14.83 1.08 8.71
CA TYR A 282 -14.38 2.28 9.40
C TYR A 282 -15.21 2.50 10.66
N PHE A 283 -14.56 2.88 11.75
CA PHE A 283 -15.21 3.10 13.03
C PHE A 283 -14.46 4.11 13.89
N ASN A 284 -15.17 4.69 14.87
CA ASN A 284 -14.64 5.75 15.72
C ASN A 284 -14.03 6.87 14.86
N GLY A 285 -14.82 7.30 13.87
CA GLY A 285 -14.43 8.33 12.92
C GLY A 285 -14.80 9.70 13.45
N GLU A 286 -13.92 10.66 13.24
CA GLU A 286 -14.09 12.07 13.56
C GLU A 286 -13.71 12.88 12.31
N LEU A 287 -14.46 13.95 12.06
CA LEU A 287 -14.16 14.96 11.06
C LEU A 287 -14.03 16.32 11.76
N GLU A 288 -12.89 16.96 11.61
CA GLU A 288 -12.57 18.25 12.22
C GLU A 288 -12.21 19.26 11.14
N VAL A 289 -12.54 20.52 11.40
CA VAL A 289 -12.15 21.67 10.58
C VAL A 289 -11.39 22.64 11.46
N THR A 290 -10.40 23.34 10.92
CA THR A 290 -9.60 24.33 11.64
C THR A 290 -10.48 25.21 12.55
N ASP A 291 -10.11 25.29 13.83
CA ASP A 291 -10.80 26.06 14.89
C ASP A 291 -12.28 25.69 15.16
N GLU A 292 -12.76 24.56 14.63
CA GLU A 292 -14.11 24.04 14.86
C GLU A 292 -14.11 22.76 15.72
N ALA A 293 -15.26 22.43 16.30
CA ALA A 293 -15.38 21.20 17.08
C ALA A 293 -15.42 19.97 16.16
N ALA A 294 -14.72 18.90 16.56
CA ALA A 294 -14.77 17.62 15.87
C ALA A 294 -16.20 17.06 15.82
N LEU A 295 -16.60 16.61 14.62
CA LEU A 295 -17.88 15.99 14.34
C LEU A 295 -17.71 14.47 14.27
N ASP A 296 -18.58 13.73 14.97
CA ASP A 296 -18.61 12.27 14.86
C ASP A 296 -18.98 11.85 13.43
N LEU A 297 -18.26 10.85 12.91
CA LEU A 297 -18.61 10.12 11.69
C LEU A 297 -19.15 8.74 12.08
N ASP A 298 -20.35 8.41 11.59
CA ASP A 298 -20.90 7.08 11.76
C ASP A 298 -19.99 6.00 11.18
N ASN A 299 -20.01 4.83 11.81
CA ASN A 299 -19.26 3.69 11.31
C ASN A 299 -19.80 3.27 9.94
N GLN A 300 -18.90 2.92 9.02
CA GLN A 300 -19.27 2.63 7.63
C GLN A 300 -18.48 1.45 7.06
N GLY A 301 -19.18 0.61 6.28
CA GLY A 301 -18.53 -0.41 5.47
C GLY A 301 -17.76 0.21 4.31
N ALA A 302 -16.75 -0.51 3.81
CA ALA A 302 -15.98 -0.08 2.65
C ALA A 302 -15.49 -1.28 1.84
N ALA A 303 -15.19 -1.04 0.56
CA ALA A 303 -14.58 -2.01 -0.33
C ALA A 303 -13.38 -1.38 -1.04
N ALA A 304 -12.36 -2.18 -1.34
CA ALA A 304 -11.27 -1.72 -2.19
C ALA A 304 -10.76 -2.80 -3.13
N LEU A 305 -10.22 -2.33 -4.26
CA LEU A 305 -9.51 -3.12 -5.26
C LEU A 305 -8.13 -2.51 -5.43
N ASP A 306 -7.08 -3.34 -5.42
CA ASP A 306 -5.71 -2.92 -5.67
C ASP A 306 -5.06 -3.84 -6.71
N LEU A 307 -4.48 -3.22 -7.73
CA LEU A 307 -3.74 -3.86 -8.81
C LEU A 307 -2.29 -3.45 -8.71
N GLU A 308 -1.40 -4.40 -8.53
CA GLU A 308 0.04 -4.19 -8.38
C GLU A 308 0.82 -4.83 -9.52
N PHE A 309 1.73 -4.07 -10.11
CA PHE A 309 2.65 -4.47 -11.16
C PHE A 309 4.10 -4.37 -10.67
N ARG A 310 4.91 -5.38 -10.97
CA ARG A 310 6.34 -5.44 -10.66
C ARG A 310 7.16 -5.75 -11.91
N PHE A 311 8.23 -5.01 -12.13
CA PHE A 311 9.15 -5.19 -13.24
C PHE A 311 10.58 -4.76 -12.88
#